data_AF-A0A392NL34-F1
#
_entry.id   AF-A0A392NL34-F1
#
_cell.length_a   1.000
_cell.length_b   1.000
_cell.length_c   1.000
_cell.angle_alpha   90.00
_cell.angle_beta   90.00
_cell.angle_gamma   90.00
#
_symmetry.space_group_name_H-M   'P 1'
#
loop_
_entity.id
_entity.type
_entity.pdbx_description
1 polymer ?
#
loop_
_entity_poly.entity_id
_entity_poly.type
_entity_poly.pdbx_seq_one_letter_code
_entity_poly.pdbx_strand_id
1 'polypeptide(L)'
;MNTKGLIEMIVLNIGREQKVLGDEIFSIMVVATLIMTATVSPIATLIYKPRKRLIPYKKRTMQSTRIDAELRVLLCIHAPRNVPTIINLLEATYPNKRSPICAHALHLVELTNRASAMLVVHTSRQSGGPALNKTQAQTEHIITAFKNFEEHVGYVSVQPLTVVSPYPTMHEDICILAEEKRVATIIIPFHKQQTVDGDMQETNPALRMVNHNLLQSSPCSVGILVDRGLNGSNRLTANQASHRVAVLFFGGPDDREALSYGWRMSRHPRVFLTVMHFIP
;
A
#
# COMPACT_ATOMS: atom_id res chain seq x y z
N MET A 1 -12.39 -24.77 -4.56
CA MET A 1 -11.76 -26.03 -5.00
C MET A 1 -12.71 -27.25 -5.01
N ASN A 2 -14.02 -27.11 -4.76
CA ASN A 2 -14.93 -28.27 -4.67
C ASN A 2 -15.52 -28.77 -6.01
N THR A 3 -15.41 -28.03 -7.11
CA THR A 3 -16.06 -28.42 -8.37
C THR A 3 -15.21 -29.33 -9.26
N LYS A 4 -13.88 -29.33 -9.13
CA LYS A 4 -13.00 -30.16 -9.98
C LYS A 4 -13.01 -31.64 -9.59
N GLY A 5 -12.97 -31.97 -8.29
CA GLY A 5 -13.01 -33.37 -7.84
C GLY A 5 -14.33 -34.08 -8.13
N LEU A 6 -15.43 -33.32 -8.19
CA LEU A 6 -16.76 -33.84 -8.54
C LEU A 6 -16.83 -34.26 -10.02
N ILE A 7 -16.26 -33.46 -10.92
CA ILE A 7 -16.18 -33.77 -12.36
C ILE A 7 -15.32 -35.02 -12.59
N GLU A 8 -14.20 -35.14 -11.89
CA GLU A 8 -13.28 -36.27 -12.00
C GLU A 8 -13.94 -37.59 -11.55
N MET A 9 -14.75 -37.54 -10.48
CA MET A 9 -15.54 -38.69 -10.02
C MET A 9 -16.63 -39.11 -11.02
N ILE A 10 -17.32 -38.14 -11.63
CA ILE A 10 -18.35 -38.40 -12.65
C ILE A 10 -17.73 -39.07 -13.89
N VAL A 11 -16.56 -38.60 -14.33
CA VAL A 11 -15.84 -39.18 -15.49
C VAL A 11 -15.40 -40.61 -15.22
N LEU A 12 -14.90 -40.90 -14.02
CA LEU A 12 -14.52 -42.26 -13.61
C LEU A 12 -15.73 -43.19 -13.57
N ASN A 13 -16.88 -42.72 -13.07
CA ASN A 13 -18.10 -43.52 -13.01
C ASN A 13 -18.66 -43.86 -14.41
N ILE A 14 -18.64 -42.89 -15.34
CA ILE A 14 -19.03 -43.13 -16.74
C ILE A 14 -18.10 -44.14 -17.41
N GLY A 15 -16.78 -44.06 -17.16
CA GLY A 15 -15.80 -45.02 -17.71
C GLY A 15 -16.00 -46.45 -17.20
N ARG A 16 -16.51 -46.61 -15.97
CA ARG A 16 -16.92 -47.91 -15.41
C ARG A 16 -18.22 -48.42 -16.04
N GLU A 17 -19.24 -47.56 -16.18
CA GLU A 17 -20.52 -47.93 -16.80
C GLU A 17 -20.36 -48.35 -18.27
N GLN A 18 -19.41 -47.75 -19.00
CA GLN A 18 -19.09 -48.13 -20.37
C GLN A 18 -18.22 -49.40 -20.49
N LYS A 19 -17.89 -50.08 -19.38
CA LYS A 19 -17.02 -51.27 -19.31
C LYS A 19 -15.61 -51.06 -19.89
N VAL A 20 -15.16 -49.81 -20.01
CA VAL A 20 -13.80 -49.46 -20.45
C VAL A 20 -12.79 -49.68 -19.32
N LEU A 21 -13.25 -49.54 -18.07
CA LEU A 21 -12.47 -49.75 -16.86
C LEU A 21 -12.98 -50.99 -16.12
N GLY A 22 -12.10 -51.95 -15.87
CA GLY A 22 -12.39 -53.08 -14.98
C GLY A 22 -12.57 -52.62 -13.52
N ASP A 23 -13.34 -53.37 -12.73
CA ASP A 23 -13.65 -53.02 -11.34
C ASP A 23 -12.40 -52.85 -10.46
N GLU A 24 -11.34 -53.63 -10.71
CA GLU A 24 -10.04 -53.50 -10.04
C GLU A 24 -9.33 -52.18 -10.40
N ILE A 25 -9.26 -51.84 -11.69
CA ILE A 25 -8.60 -50.63 -12.18
C ILE A 25 -9.36 -49.38 -11.72
N PHE A 26 -10.69 -49.43 -11.74
CA PHE A 26 -11.56 -48.38 -11.22
C PHE A 26 -11.25 -48.11 -9.74
N SER A 27 -11.22 -49.15 -8.91
CA SER A 27 -10.93 -49.02 -7.48
C SER A 27 -9.56 -48.39 -7.21
N ILE A 28 -8.53 -48.80 -7.97
CA ILE A 28 -7.17 -48.22 -7.89
C ILE A 28 -7.18 -46.73 -8.26
N MET A 29 -7.87 -46.34 -9.33
CA MET A 29 -7.95 -44.95 -9.79
C MET A 29 -8.70 -44.04 -8.81
N VAL A 30 -9.77 -44.53 -8.18
CA VAL A 30 -10.52 -43.79 -7.15
C VAL A 30 -9.64 -43.54 -5.92
N VAL A 31 -8.92 -44.55 -5.45
CA VAL A 31 -8.02 -44.40 -4.30
C VAL A 31 -6.87 -43.44 -4.64
N ALA A 32 -6.29 -43.53 -5.84
CA ALA A 32 -5.21 -42.66 -6.28
C ALA A 32 -5.65 -41.18 -6.37
N THR A 33 -6.83 -40.89 -6.92
CA THR A 33 -7.37 -39.53 -7.00
C THR A 33 -7.69 -38.94 -5.63
N LEU A 34 -8.17 -39.77 -4.69
CA LEU A 34 -8.44 -39.34 -3.31
C LEU A 34 -7.14 -38.98 -2.56
N ILE A 35 -6.08 -39.79 -2.73
CA ILE A 35 -4.76 -39.50 -2.17
C ILE A 35 -4.14 -38.25 -2.79
N MET A 36 -4.20 -38.09 -4.12
CA MET A 36 -3.67 -36.90 -4.79
C MET A 36 -4.42 -35.64 -4.33
N THR A 37 -5.73 -35.68 -4.20
CA THR A 37 -6.52 -34.52 -3.73
C THR A 37 -6.22 -34.18 -2.27
N ALA A 38 -6.10 -35.20 -1.41
CA ALA A 38 -5.76 -35.03 -0.01
C ALA A 38 -4.33 -34.50 0.21
N THR A 39 -3.39 -34.78 -0.70
CA THR A 39 -1.99 -34.33 -0.61
C THR A 39 -1.74 -32.96 -1.26
N VAL A 40 -2.49 -32.58 -2.30
CA VAL A 40 -2.32 -31.28 -2.96
C VAL A 40 -2.59 -30.10 -2.03
N SER A 41 -3.60 -30.18 -1.14
CA SER A 41 -3.90 -29.11 -0.19
C SER A 41 -2.80 -28.86 0.87
N PRO A 42 -2.27 -29.87 1.58
CA PRO A 42 -1.15 -29.68 2.51
C PRO A 42 0.14 -29.27 1.78
N ILE A 43 0.41 -29.79 0.57
CA ILE A 43 1.57 -29.36 -0.21
C ILE A 43 1.41 -27.90 -0.65
N ALA A 44 0.23 -27.51 -1.12
CA ALA A 44 -0.05 -26.13 -1.50
C ALA A 44 0.10 -25.19 -0.30
N THR A 45 -0.41 -25.54 0.88
CA THR A 45 -0.23 -24.73 2.10
C THR A 45 1.20 -24.72 2.64
N LEU A 46 1.99 -25.76 2.39
CA LEU A 46 3.42 -25.81 2.72
C LEU A 46 4.24 -24.90 1.78
N ILE A 47 3.93 -24.91 0.49
CA ILE A 47 4.59 -24.08 -0.53
C ILE A 47 4.14 -22.61 -0.42
N TYR A 48 2.84 -22.37 -0.21
CA TYR A 48 2.26 -21.04 -0.01
C TYR A 48 2.33 -20.55 1.42
N LYS A 49 3.01 -21.27 2.33
CA LYS A 49 3.15 -20.83 3.71
C LYS A 49 3.71 -19.41 3.67
N PRO A 50 2.93 -18.38 4.05
CA PRO A 50 3.39 -17.01 3.94
C PRO A 50 4.65 -16.97 4.78
N ARG A 51 5.74 -16.45 4.21
CA ARG A 51 7.02 -16.27 4.89
C ARG A 51 6.77 -15.39 6.12
N LYS A 52 6.30 -15.97 7.23
CA LYS A 52 6.32 -15.35 8.54
C LYS A 52 7.79 -15.30 8.90
N ARG A 53 8.44 -14.19 8.53
CA ARG A 53 9.86 -13.98 8.77
C ARG A 53 10.09 -13.98 10.28
N LEU A 54 11.00 -14.84 10.70
CA LEU A 54 11.48 -15.05 12.07
C LEU A 54 12.30 -13.87 12.65
N ILE A 55 12.18 -12.67 12.07
CA ILE A 55 12.83 -11.47 12.62
C ILE A 55 11.72 -10.63 13.24
N PRO A 56 11.65 -10.52 14.59
CA PRO A 56 10.66 -9.65 15.22
C PRO A 56 10.86 -8.23 14.70
N TYR A 57 9.86 -7.71 14.00
CA TYR A 57 9.85 -6.32 13.58
C TYR A 57 9.75 -5.46 14.84
N LYS A 58 10.89 -4.91 15.29
CA LYS A 58 10.90 -3.93 16.38
C LYS A 58 10.19 -2.69 15.85
N LYS A 59 9.04 -2.34 16.45
CA LYS A 59 8.26 -1.13 16.11
C LYS A 59 9.22 0.02 15.84
N ARG A 60 9.33 0.43 14.57
CA ARG A 60 10.11 1.58 14.15
C ARG A 60 9.18 2.76 14.16
N THR A 61 9.38 3.66 15.12
CA THR A 61 8.70 4.94 15.16
C THR A 61 9.66 6.03 14.66
N MET A 62 9.13 7.14 14.17
CA MET A 62 9.95 8.27 13.71
C MET A 62 10.73 8.88 14.87
N GLN A 63 10.14 8.92 16.07
CA GLN A 63 10.81 9.39 17.29
C GLN A 63 11.97 8.46 17.70
N SER A 64 11.81 7.15 17.56
CA SER A 64 12.85 6.17 17.92
C SER A 64 13.98 6.10 16.89
N THR A 65 13.76 6.61 15.69
CA THR A 65 14.75 6.66 14.62
C THR A 65 15.57 7.94 14.79
N ARG A 66 16.91 7.87 14.62
CA ARG A 66 17.73 9.10 14.67
C ARG A 66 17.18 10.07 13.63
N ILE A 67 17.06 11.36 13.98
CA ILE A 67 16.53 12.40 13.09
C ILE A 67 17.35 12.50 11.78
N ASP A 68 18.62 12.11 11.84
CA ASP A 68 19.57 12.03 10.72
C ASP A 68 19.70 10.62 10.12
N ALA A 69 18.74 9.72 10.39
CA ALA A 69 18.66 8.46 9.65
C ALA A 69 17.76 8.62 8.43
N GLU A 70 17.97 7.71 7.46
CA GLU A 70 17.08 7.51 6.33
C GLU A 70 15.63 7.33 6.82
N LEU A 71 14.72 8.17 6.30
CA LEU A 71 13.30 8.03 6.54
C LEU A 71 12.69 7.10 5.50
N ARG A 72 12.26 5.93 5.96
CA ARG A 72 11.53 4.98 5.13
C ARG A 72 10.03 5.21 5.29
N VAL A 73 9.35 5.57 4.20
CA VAL A 73 7.92 5.89 4.20
C VAL A 73 7.19 4.97 3.22
N LEU A 74 6.04 4.43 3.63
CA LEU A 74 5.09 3.79 2.71
C LEU A 74 3.98 4.79 2.37
N LEU A 75 3.81 5.10 1.09
CA LEU A 75 2.85 6.09 0.61
C LEU A 75 1.71 5.37 -0.12
N CYS A 76 0.54 5.31 0.49
CA CYS A 76 -0.64 4.71 -0.14
C CYS A 76 -1.27 5.69 -1.13
N ILE A 77 -1.66 5.19 -2.30
CA ILE A 77 -2.23 6.01 -3.37
C ILE A 77 -3.47 5.29 -3.90
N HIS A 78 -4.65 5.90 -3.74
CA HIS A 78 -5.91 5.37 -4.27
C HIS A 78 -6.22 5.87 -5.68
N ALA A 79 -5.70 7.06 -6.04
CA ALA A 79 -5.92 7.65 -7.36
C ALA A 79 -4.78 8.62 -7.72
N PRO A 80 -4.53 8.88 -9.01
CA PRO A 80 -3.50 9.83 -9.46
C PRO A 80 -3.63 11.24 -8.85
N ARG A 81 -4.84 11.68 -8.52
CA ARG A 81 -5.09 12.96 -7.85
C ARG A 81 -4.47 13.07 -6.45
N ASN A 82 -4.12 11.97 -5.79
CA ASN A 82 -3.42 12.02 -4.49
C ASN A 82 -1.93 12.35 -4.64
N VAL A 83 -1.36 12.15 -5.83
CA VAL A 83 0.09 12.23 -6.05
C VAL A 83 0.64 13.64 -5.78
N PRO A 84 0.03 14.75 -6.27
CA PRO A 84 0.57 16.09 -6.02
C PRO A 84 0.69 16.43 -4.54
N THR A 85 -0.34 16.14 -3.73
CA THR A 85 -0.28 16.39 -2.28
C THR A 85 0.83 15.59 -1.60
N ILE A 86 1.01 14.32 -2.00
CA ILE A 86 2.04 13.44 -1.45
C ILE A 86 3.43 13.96 -1.82
N ILE A 87 3.65 14.38 -3.08
CA ILE A 87 4.91 14.98 -3.52
C ILE A 87 5.21 16.25 -2.72
N ASN A 88 4.24 17.16 -2.59
CA ASN A 88 4.39 18.38 -1.81
C ASN A 88 4.76 18.09 -0.33
N LEU A 89 4.19 17.03 0.25
CA LEU A 89 4.50 16.59 1.61
C LEU A 89 5.95 16.08 1.73
N LEU A 90 6.41 15.28 0.75
CA LEU A 90 7.79 14.79 0.72
C LEU A 90 8.79 15.93 0.52
N GLU A 91 8.49 16.89 -0.36
CA GLU A 91 9.31 18.10 -0.55
C GLU A 91 9.42 18.91 0.75
N ALA A 92 8.30 19.14 1.43
CA ALA A 92 8.27 19.86 2.70
C ALA A 92 9.07 19.15 3.81
N THR A 93 9.27 17.83 3.70
CA THR A 93 10.10 17.03 4.64
C THR A 93 11.61 17.31 4.50
N TYR A 94 12.03 18.01 3.45
CA TYR A 94 13.41 18.43 3.17
C TYR A 94 14.45 17.30 3.17
N PRO A 95 14.37 16.38 2.18
CA PRO A 95 15.39 15.36 1.97
C PRO A 95 16.77 15.99 1.76
N ASN A 96 17.78 15.46 2.44
CA ASN A 96 19.16 15.92 2.32
C ASN A 96 20.15 14.79 2.61
N LYS A 97 21.45 15.01 2.35
CA LYS A 97 22.52 14.01 2.54
C LYS A 97 22.54 13.37 3.92
N ARG A 98 22.22 14.12 4.98
CA ARG A 98 22.20 13.63 6.36
C ARG A 98 20.87 13.01 6.75
N SER A 99 19.81 13.20 5.99
CA SER A 99 18.48 12.69 6.32
C SER A 99 17.72 12.38 5.02
N PRO A 100 18.19 11.36 4.25
CA PRO A 100 17.57 11.01 2.98
C PRO A 100 16.18 10.40 3.20
N ILE A 101 15.38 10.37 2.14
CA ILE A 101 14.05 9.74 2.15
C ILE A 101 14.07 8.54 1.20
N CYS A 102 13.60 7.39 1.68
CA CYS A 102 13.28 6.23 0.86
C CYS A 102 11.77 6.03 0.90
N ALA A 103 11.09 6.32 -0.22
CA ALA A 103 9.65 6.28 -0.35
C ALA A 103 9.21 5.04 -1.14
N HIS A 104 8.28 4.27 -0.60
CA HIS A 104 7.61 3.19 -1.31
C HIS A 104 6.22 3.69 -1.75
N ALA A 105 6.10 4.07 -3.02
CA ALA A 105 4.85 4.60 -3.58
C ALA A 105 3.92 3.45 -3.98
N LEU A 106 2.93 3.17 -3.14
CA LEU A 106 2.04 2.03 -3.25
C LEU A 106 0.70 2.43 -3.90
N HIS A 107 0.53 2.10 -5.17
CA HIS A 107 -0.76 2.21 -5.85
C HIS A 107 -1.68 1.07 -5.43
N LEU A 108 -2.81 1.42 -4.80
CA LEU A 108 -3.81 0.49 -4.27
C LEU A 108 -4.95 0.36 -5.28
N VAL A 109 -5.08 -0.84 -5.85
CA VAL A 109 -6.10 -1.17 -6.85
C VAL A 109 -7.08 -2.16 -6.25
N GLU A 110 -8.38 -1.88 -6.35
CA GLU A 110 -9.41 -2.81 -5.91
C GLU A 110 -9.43 -4.07 -6.77
N LEU A 111 -9.37 -5.22 -6.11
CA LEU A 111 -9.65 -6.51 -6.73
C LEU A 111 -11.17 -6.72 -6.80
N THR A 112 -11.75 -6.52 -7.98
CA THR A 112 -13.16 -6.86 -8.22
C THR A 112 -13.32 -8.37 -8.40
N ASN A 113 -14.54 -8.89 -8.15
CA ASN A 113 -14.97 -10.30 -7.98
C ASN A 113 -14.57 -11.34 -9.06
N ARG A 114 -13.63 -11.04 -9.97
CA ARG A 114 -13.11 -11.92 -11.02
C ARG A 114 -11.61 -12.21 -10.95
N ALA A 115 -10.87 -11.69 -9.97
CA ALA A 115 -9.42 -11.86 -9.89
C ALA A 115 -8.95 -12.19 -8.46
N SER A 116 -7.73 -12.74 -8.33
CA SER A 116 -7.02 -13.02 -7.07
C SER A 116 -6.04 -11.88 -6.75
N ALA A 117 -5.75 -11.63 -5.46
CA ALA A 117 -4.86 -10.55 -5.05
C ALA A 117 -3.45 -10.73 -5.65
N MET A 118 -2.89 -9.68 -6.24
CA MET A 118 -1.61 -9.73 -6.94
C MET A 118 -0.80 -8.47 -6.66
N LEU A 119 0.45 -8.64 -6.22
CA LEU A 119 1.41 -7.56 -6.13
C LEU A 119 2.19 -7.49 -7.44
N VAL A 120 2.07 -6.36 -8.15
CA VAL A 120 2.81 -6.10 -9.39
C VAL A 120 3.95 -5.16 -9.05
N VAL A 121 5.17 -5.69 -9.12
CA VAL A 121 6.37 -4.87 -9.21
C VAL A 121 6.53 -4.49 -10.67
N HIS A 122 6.51 -3.19 -10.97
CA HIS A 122 6.64 -2.72 -12.35
C HIS A 122 8.09 -2.87 -12.84
N THR A 123 8.38 -4.01 -13.47
CA THR A 123 9.51 -4.19 -14.38
C THR A 123 8.96 -4.45 -15.78
N SER A 124 9.08 -3.43 -16.64
CA SER A 124 8.88 -3.48 -18.11
C SER A 124 7.72 -4.30 -18.69
N ARG A 125 6.65 -3.56 -19.05
CA ARG A 125 5.78 -3.67 -20.24
C ARG A 125 5.21 -5.04 -20.64
N GLN A 126 3.89 -5.24 -20.41
CA GLN A 126 3.02 -6.10 -21.23
C GLN A 126 1.56 -5.56 -21.19
N SER A 127 0.86 -5.70 -22.33
CA SER A 127 -0.39 -5.01 -22.71
C SER A 127 -1.63 -5.90 -22.49
N GLY A 128 -2.77 -5.32 -22.06
CA GLY A 128 -4.07 -5.98 -22.10
C GLY A 128 -5.27 -5.05 -21.83
N GLY A 129 -6.44 -5.39 -22.41
CA GLY A 129 -7.85 -5.00 -22.10
C GLY A 129 -8.27 -3.53 -21.83
N PRO A 130 -9.45 -3.04 -22.26
CA PRO A 130 -9.86 -1.63 -22.10
C PRO A 130 -10.10 -1.15 -20.65
N ALA A 131 -10.55 -2.01 -19.72
CA ALA A 131 -10.61 -1.65 -18.28
C ALA A 131 -9.22 -1.72 -17.60
N LEU A 132 -8.38 -2.65 -18.06
CA LEU A 132 -6.99 -2.75 -17.65
C LEU A 132 -6.18 -1.53 -18.15
N ASN A 133 -6.53 -0.98 -19.32
CA ASN A 133 -5.92 0.24 -19.87
C ASN A 133 -6.12 1.47 -18.97
N LYS A 134 -7.28 1.65 -18.32
CA LYS A 134 -7.50 2.82 -17.44
C LYS A 134 -6.66 2.71 -16.16
N THR A 135 -6.73 1.57 -15.47
CA THR A 135 -5.93 1.35 -14.25
C THR A 135 -4.43 1.36 -14.56
N GLN A 136 -4.03 0.77 -15.68
CA GLN A 136 -2.65 0.81 -16.15
C GLN A 136 -2.21 2.23 -16.46
N ALA A 137 -3.00 3.03 -17.18
CA ALA A 137 -2.68 4.44 -17.46
C ALA A 137 -2.58 5.27 -16.16
N GLN A 138 -3.47 5.04 -15.19
CA GLN A 138 -3.37 5.66 -13.87
C GLN A 138 -2.08 5.27 -13.15
N THR A 139 -1.71 3.99 -13.21
CA THR A 139 -0.48 3.47 -12.61
C THR A 139 0.76 4.05 -13.28
N GLU A 140 0.79 4.11 -14.61
CA GLU A 140 1.87 4.71 -15.39
C GLU A 140 2.01 6.21 -15.11
N HIS A 141 0.90 6.93 -14.94
CA HIS A 141 0.90 8.33 -14.54
C HIS A 141 1.50 8.52 -13.14
N ILE A 142 1.12 7.68 -12.18
CA ILE A 142 1.69 7.69 -10.83
C ILE A 142 3.20 7.43 -10.87
N ILE A 143 3.62 6.37 -11.58
CA ILE A 143 5.04 6.01 -11.73
C ILE A 143 5.83 7.16 -12.34
N THR A 144 5.31 7.75 -13.42
CA THR A 144 5.98 8.86 -14.13
C THR A 144 6.11 10.08 -13.23
N ALA A 145 5.08 10.43 -12.48
CA ALA A 145 5.12 11.56 -11.54
C ALA A 145 6.18 11.36 -10.45
N PHE A 146 6.27 10.17 -9.86
CA PHE A 146 7.27 9.88 -8.84
C PHE A 146 8.70 9.77 -9.37
N LYS A 147 8.88 9.27 -10.60
CA LYS A 147 10.19 9.29 -11.29
C LYS A 147 10.65 10.73 -11.53
N ASN A 148 9.77 11.57 -12.07
CA ASN A 148 10.08 12.98 -12.28
C ASN A 148 10.47 13.64 -10.94
N PHE A 149 9.73 13.37 -9.87
CA PHE A 149 10.05 13.87 -8.54
C PHE A 149 11.44 13.41 -8.04
N GLU A 150 11.76 12.12 -8.17
CA GLU A 150 13.07 11.56 -7.79
C GLU A 150 14.23 12.19 -8.58
N GLU A 151 14.04 12.46 -9.88
CA GLU A 151 15.04 13.11 -10.73
C GLU A 151 15.28 14.59 -10.37
N HIS A 152 14.25 15.30 -9.91
CA HIS A 152 14.33 16.72 -9.57
C HIS A 152 14.76 16.97 -8.12
N VAL A 153 14.45 16.04 -7.21
CA VAL A 153 14.69 16.19 -5.77
C VAL A 153 15.80 15.24 -5.33
N GLY A 154 17.00 15.79 -5.17
CA GLY A 154 18.14 15.04 -4.66
C GLY A 154 17.88 14.44 -3.27
N TYR A 155 18.55 13.33 -2.97
CA TYR A 155 18.48 12.62 -1.67
C TYR A 155 17.11 11.98 -1.36
N VAL A 156 16.28 11.78 -2.38
CA VAL A 156 15.11 10.92 -2.32
C VAL A 156 15.36 9.71 -3.20
N SER A 157 14.90 8.54 -2.76
CA SER A 157 14.70 7.38 -3.63
C SER A 157 13.24 6.94 -3.58
N VAL A 158 12.65 6.68 -4.74
CA VAL A 158 11.25 6.25 -4.83
C VAL A 158 11.15 4.87 -5.48
N GLN A 159 10.46 3.95 -4.81
CA GLN A 159 10.11 2.64 -5.35
C GLN A 159 8.60 2.55 -5.58
N PRO A 160 8.12 2.68 -6.82
CA PRO A 160 6.72 2.44 -7.16
C PRO A 160 6.36 0.96 -7.05
N LEU A 161 5.22 0.66 -6.44
CA LEU A 161 4.65 -0.67 -6.25
C LEU A 161 3.14 -0.60 -6.53
N THR A 162 2.58 -1.69 -7.06
CA THR A 162 1.12 -1.82 -7.23
C THR A 162 0.64 -3.03 -6.45
N VAL A 163 -0.38 -2.83 -5.63
CA VAL A 163 -1.09 -3.90 -4.92
C VAL A 163 -2.51 -3.94 -5.42
N VAL A 164 -2.93 -5.12 -5.85
CA VAL A 164 -4.30 -5.41 -6.24
C VAL A 164 -4.92 -6.27 -5.14
N SER A 165 -5.88 -5.73 -4.39
CA SER A 165 -6.55 -6.48 -3.33
C SER A 165 -7.98 -6.01 -3.03
N PRO A 166 -8.84 -6.88 -2.46
CA PRO A 166 -10.17 -6.50 -2.01
C PRO A 166 -10.09 -5.48 -0.87
N TYR A 167 -11.01 -4.51 -0.84
CA TYR A 167 -11.04 -3.51 0.25
C TYR A 167 -11.03 -4.09 1.67
N PRO A 168 -11.74 -5.19 1.99
CA PRO A 168 -11.72 -5.76 3.34
C PRO A 168 -10.31 -6.16 3.82
N THR A 169 -9.48 -6.70 2.93
CA THR A 169 -8.14 -7.24 3.27
C THR A 169 -6.99 -6.32 2.83
N MET A 170 -7.27 -5.22 2.15
CA MET A 170 -6.24 -4.32 1.60
C MET A 170 -5.27 -3.77 2.66
N HIS A 171 -5.76 -3.56 3.88
CA HIS A 171 -4.94 -3.15 5.02
C HIS A 171 -3.88 -4.19 5.41
N GLU A 172 -4.17 -5.49 5.24
CA GLU A 172 -3.23 -6.58 5.54
C GLU A 172 -2.03 -6.50 4.58
N ASP A 173 -2.27 -6.28 3.29
CA ASP A 173 -1.20 -6.11 2.29
C ASP A 173 -0.34 -4.88 2.58
N ILE A 174 -0.97 -3.77 3.00
CA ILE A 174 -0.26 -2.55 3.41
C ILE A 174 0.64 -2.87 4.62
N CYS A 175 0.13 -3.57 5.63
CA CYS A 175 0.90 -3.95 6.81
C CYS A 175 2.06 -4.90 6.48
N ILE A 176 1.83 -5.92 5.64
CA ILE A 176 2.87 -6.84 5.18
C ILE A 176 3.99 -6.04 4.48
N LEU A 177 3.64 -5.14 3.56
CA LEU A 177 4.63 -4.31 2.87
C LEU A 177 5.37 -3.37 3.81
N ALA A 178 4.68 -2.79 4.79
CA ALA A 178 5.31 -1.93 5.79
C ALA A 178 6.37 -2.69 6.61
N GLU A 179 6.09 -3.93 7.01
CA GLU A 179 7.05 -4.81 7.70
C GLU A 179 8.21 -5.23 6.78
N GLU A 180 7.90 -5.68 5.56
CA GLU A 180 8.91 -6.16 4.60
C GLU A 180 9.92 -5.07 4.22
N LYS A 181 9.42 -3.85 4.01
CA LYS A 181 10.23 -2.67 3.65
C LYS A 181 10.82 -1.96 4.87
N ARG A 182 10.38 -2.34 6.07
CA ARG A 182 10.81 -1.78 7.36
C ARG A 182 10.60 -0.27 7.44
N VAL A 183 9.41 0.18 7.06
CA VAL A 183 9.04 1.60 7.03
C VAL A 183 8.78 2.15 8.42
N ALA A 184 9.22 3.39 8.68
CA ALA A 184 9.01 4.06 9.95
C ALA A 184 7.58 4.63 10.08
N THR A 185 6.97 5.00 8.95
CA THR A 185 5.60 5.53 8.92
C THR A 185 4.90 5.16 7.63
N ILE A 186 3.59 4.98 7.71
CA ILE A 186 2.68 4.82 6.59
C ILE A 186 1.91 6.12 6.42
N ILE A 187 1.80 6.65 5.21
CA ILE A 187 0.94 7.80 4.89
C ILE A 187 -0.18 7.30 3.99
N ILE A 188 -1.42 7.44 4.45
CA ILE A 188 -2.61 7.02 3.71
C ILE A 188 -3.55 8.20 3.47
N PRO A 189 -4.11 8.39 2.26
CA PRO A 189 -5.07 9.45 2.01
C PRO A 189 -6.33 9.31 2.87
N PHE A 190 -6.94 10.43 3.20
CA PHE A 190 -8.24 10.43 3.84
C PHE A 190 -9.33 9.89 2.90
N HIS A 191 -10.29 9.17 3.47
CA HIS A 191 -11.41 8.55 2.73
C HIS A 191 -12.34 9.57 2.05
N LYS A 192 -12.34 10.83 2.52
CA LYS A 192 -13.06 11.94 1.90
C LYS A 192 -12.15 12.84 1.08
N GLN A 193 -12.74 13.49 0.08
CA GLN A 193 -12.06 14.35 -0.87
C GLN A 193 -12.77 15.69 -0.92
N GLN A 194 -12.00 16.77 -1.04
CA GLN A 194 -12.57 18.09 -1.18
C GLN A 194 -13.18 18.26 -2.58
N THR A 195 -14.41 18.74 -2.66
CA THR A 195 -15.07 19.13 -3.91
C THR A 195 -14.77 20.57 -4.27
N VAL A 196 -15.20 20.99 -5.47
CA VAL A 196 -15.05 22.37 -5.96
C VAL A 196 -15.73 23.37 -5.01
N ASP A 197 -16.84 22.98 -4.38
CA ASP A 197 -17.58 23.78 -3.42
C ASP A 197 -16.88 23.86 -2.04
N GLY A 198 -15.76 23.17 -1.87
CA GLY A 198 -14.98 23.14 -0.63
C GLY A 198 -15.42 22.06 0.36
N ASP A 199 -16.50 21.36 0.08
CA ASP A 199 -17.05 20.29 0.92
C ASP A 199 -16.23 19.00 0.86
N MET A 200 -16.16 18.27 1.97
CA MET A 200 -15.48 16.97 2.03
C MET A 200 -16.48 15.84 1.75
N GLN A 201 -16.43 15.28 0.55
CA GLN A 201 -17.31 14.20 0.11
C GLN A 201 -16.63 12.83 0.12
N GLU A 202 -17.41 11.79 0.44
CA GLU A 202 -16.96 10.41 0.43
C GLU A 202 -17.08 9.83 -0.98
N THR A 203 -15.94 9.61 -1.65
CA THR A 203 -15.95 9.07 -3.03
C THR A 203 -16.12 7.56 -3.05
N ASN A 204 -15.58 6.88 -2.05
CA ASN A 204 -15.73 5.44 -1.88
C ASN A 204 -15.79 5.09 -0.38
N PRO A 205 -16.93 4.60 0.13
CA PRO A 205 -17.09 4.31 1.55
C PRO A 205 -16.19 3.18 2.05
N ALA A 206 -15.75 2.28 1.16
CA ALA A 206 -14.85 1.20 1.53
C ALA A 206 -13.47 1.71 1.98
N LEU A 207 -13.04 2.89 1.52
CA LEU A 207 -11.77 3.50 1.94
C LEU A 207 -11.77 3.87 3.43
N ARG A 208 -12.94 4.22 3.99
CA ARG A 208 -13.06 4.47 5.43
C ARG A 208 -12.74 3.22 6.25
N MET A 209 -13.24 2.08 5.80
CA MET A 209 -12.94 0.78 6.40
C MET A 209 -11.45 0.44 6.28
N VAL A 210 -10.84 0.66 5.12
CA VAL A 210 -9.39 0.45 4.94
C VAL A 210 -8.58 1.30 5.92
N ASN A 211 -8.88 2.60 6.03
CA ASN A 211 -8.19 3.49 6.97
C ASN A 211 -8.38 3.04 8.43
N HIS A 212 -9.59 2.62 8.81
CA HIS A 212 -9.88 2.14 10.15
C HIS A 212 -9.11 0.86 10.49
N ASN A 213 -9.15 -0.14 9.61
CA ASN A 213 -8.47 -1.41 9.82
C ASN A 213 -6.95 -1.22 9.83
N LEU A 214 -6.42 -0.33 9.00
CA LEU A 214 -5.00 0.02 9.00
C LEU A 214 -4.56 0.65 10.33
N LEU A 215 -5.34 1.58 10.88
CA LEU A 215 -5.03 2.18 12.19
C LEU A 215 -4.99 1.15 13.32
N GLN A 216 -5.84 0.13 13.27
CA GLN A 216 -5.91 -0.92 14.29
C GLN A 216 -4.79 -1.95 14.19
N SER A 217 -4.30 -2.23 12.98
CA SER A 217 -3.40 -3.36 12.70
C SER A 217 -1.98 -2.96 12.31
N SER A 218 -1.72 -1.67 12.08
CA SER A 218 -0.44 -1.19 11.55
C SER A 218 0.76 -1.56 12.45
N PRO A 219 1.88 -2.00 11.87
CA PRO A 219 3.11 -2.31 12.59
C PRO A 219 3.91 -1.06 13.00
N CYS A 220 3.57 0.12 12.48
CA CYS A 220 4.23 1.40 12.74
C CYS A 220 3.27 2.60 12.70
N SER A 221 3.80 3.81 12.86
CA SER A 221 3.01 5.05 12.86
C SER A 221 2.23 5.23 11.55
N VAL A 222 0.98 5.70 11.64
CA VAL A 222 0.11 5.94 10.48
C VAL A 222 -0.29 7.41 10.45
N GLY A 223 0.06 8.11 9.38
CA GLY A 223 -0.42 9.45 9.08
C GLY A 223 -1.56 9.41 8.08
N ILE A 224 -2.70 10.01 8.44
CA ILE A 224 -3.81 10.19 7.50
C ILE A 224 -3.65 11.55 6.82
N LEU A 225 -3.44 11.53 5.51
CA LEU A 225 -3.27 12.73 4.70
C LEU A 225 -4.63 13.29 4.26
N VAL A 226 -5.02 14.41 4.85
CA VAL A 226 -6.22 15.16 4.47
C VAL A 226 -5.80 16.30 3.54
N ASP A 227 -6.17 16.20 2.28
CA ASP A 227 -5.96 17.27 1.31
C ASP A 227 -7.16 18.21 1.27
N ARG A 228 -6.93 19.50 1.53
CA ARG A 228 -7.91 20.60 1.46
C ARG A 228 -7.49 21.66 0.44
N GLY A 229 -7.09 21.21 -0.76
CA GLY A 229 -6.77 22.11 -1.86
C GLY A 229 -5.28 22.46 -1.93
N LEU A 230 -4.41 21.64 -1.32
CA LEU A 230 -2.96 21.70 -1.52
C LEU A 230 -2.56 21.37 -2.97
N ASN A 231 -3.52 20.96 -3.80
CA ASN A 231 -3.40 20.70 -5.24
C ASN A 231 -3.61 21.94 -6.12
N GLY A 232 -4.00 23.08 -5.54
CA GLY A 232 -4.29 24.31 -6.27
C GLY A 232 -3.01 24.99 -6.76
N SER A 233 -2.72 24.83 -8.07
CA SER A 233 -2.15 25.87 -8.96
C SER A 233 -1.05 26.78 -8.43
N ASN A 234 -0.21 26.32 -7.51
CA ASN A 234 0.98 27.03 -7.09
C ASN A 234 2.22 26.28 -7.58
N ARG A 235 2.31 26.14 -8.92
CA ARG A 235 3.54 26.59 -9.61
C ARG A 235 3.65 28.12 -9.52
N LEU A 236 3.36 28.71 -8.35
CA LEU A 236 3.91 29.99 -7.96
C LEU A 236 5.39 29.70 -7.98
N THR A 237 6.09 30.27 -8.96
CA THR A 237 7.52 30.60 -8.90
C THR A 237 8.14 30.02 -7.64
N ALA A 238 8.73 28.81 -7.76
CA ALA A 238 9.25 28.00 -6.67
C ALA A 238 10.29 28.72 -5.78
N ASN A 239 10.55 30.00 -6.04
CA ASN A 239 11.48 30.90 -5.38
C ASN A 239 10.86 31.79 -4.27
N GLN A 240 9.53 31.86 -4.06
CA GLN A 240 8.96 32.87 -3.13
C GLN A 240 7.93 32.39 -2.10
N ALA A 241 7.29 31.23 -2.26
CA ALA A 241 6.33 30.75 -1.27
C ALA A 241 7.05 30.10 -0.06
N SER A 242 6.71 30.58 1.15
CA SER A 242 7.06 29.94 2.42
C SER A 242 5.87 29.15 2.96
N HIS A 243 6.12 27.97 3.50
CA HIS A 243 5.11 27.11 4.11
C HIS A 243 5.09 27.34 5.62
N ARG A 244 3.89 27.51 6.19
CA ARG A 244 3.68 27.54 7.63
C ARG A 244 3.11 26.18 8.04
N VAL A 245 3.86 25.46 8.86
CA VAL A 245 3.49 24.15 9.37
C VAL A 245 3.17 24.32 10.85
N ALA A 246 2.01 23.84 11.28
CA ALA A 246 1.62 23.83 12.69
C ALA A 246 1.58 22.39 13.21
N VAL A 247 2.16 22.14 14.37
CA VAL A 247 2.02 20.89 15.11
C VAL A 247 1.27 21.18 16.40
N LEU A 248 0.11 20.54 16.56
CA LEU A 248 -0.65 20.55 17.81
C LEU A 248 -0.11 19.43 18.69
N PHE A 249 0.34 19.76 19.91
CA PHE A 249 0.98 18.82 20.81
C PHE A 249 0.23 18.78 22.13
N PHE A 250 -0.37 17.63 22.46
CA PHE A 250 -1.14 17.39 23.69
C PHE A 250 -0.39 16.49 24.69
N GLY A 251 0.80 15.99 24.33
CA GLY A 251 1.68 15.18 25.19
C GLY A 251 1.66 13.67 24.91
N GLY A 252 0.80 13.21 23.99
CA GLY A 252 0.62 11.80 23.66
C GLY A 252 1.74 11.19 22.80
N PRO A 253 1.74 9.85 22.62
CA PRO A 253 2.70 9.17 21.75
C PRO A 253 2.58 9.61 20.29
N ASP A 254 1.35 9.79 19.77
CA ASP A 254 1.12 10.22 18.39
C ASP A 254 1.60 11.67 18.15
N ASP A 255 1.44 12.53 19.16
CA ASP A 255 1.92 13.92 19.10
C ASP A 255 3.44 13.99 18.96
N ARG A 256 4.17 13.04 19.59
CA ARG A 256 5.63 12.95 19.48
C ARG A 256 6.06 12.49 18.10
N GLU A 257 5.31 11.61 17.46
CA GLU A 257 5.53 11.22 16.07
C GLU A 257 5.26 12.39 15.11
N ALA A 258 4.15 13.10 15.30
CA ALA A 258 3.82 14.30 14.54
C ALA A 258 4.88 15.40 14.71
N LEU A 259 5.34 15.64 15.94
CA LEU A 259 6.43 16.58 16.23
C LEU A 259 7.74 16.15 15.59
N SER A 260 8.09 14.85 15.63
CA SER A 260 9.31 14.33 14.99
C SER A 260 9.28 14.56 13.48
N TYR A 261 8.11 14.40 12.84
CA TYR A 261 7.93 14.67 11.42
C TYR A 261 8.02 16.18 11.12
N GLY A 262 7.32 17.02 11.89
CA GLY A 262 7.40 18.48 11.77
C GLY A 262 8.81 19.03 11.98
N TRP A 263 9.57 18.45 12.91
CA TRP A 263 10.97 18.81 13.17
C TRP A 263 11.88 18.52 11.97
N ARG A 264 11.58 17.49 11.17
CA ARG A 264 12.29 17.28 9.90
C ARG A 264 11.95 18.39 8.90
N MET A 265 10.68 18.77 8.82
CA MET A 265 10.23 19.85 7.93
C MET A 265 10.84 21.21 8.28
N SER A 266 11.08 21.50 9.58
CA SER A 266 11.68 22.77 10.01
C SER A 266 13.12 22.97 9.54
N ARG A 267 13.77 21.94 8.98
CA ARG A 267 15.08 22.05 8.34
C ARG A 267 14.99 22.67 6.94
N HIS A 268 13.81 22.65 6.32
CA HIS A 268 13.58 23.28 5.04
C HIS A 268 13.70 24.81 5.19
N PRO A 269 14.55 25.50 4.41
CA PRO A 269 14.75 26.95 4.55
C PRO A 269 13.47 27.80 4.37
N ARG A 270 12.47 27.23 3.71
CA ARG A 270 11.17 27.86 3.44
C ARG A 270 10.01 27.33 4.29
N VAL A 271 10.28 26.52 5.32
CA VAL A 271 9.24 26.04 6.25
C VAL A 271 9.41 26.72 7.60
N PHE A 272 8.33 27.33 8.09
CA PHE A 272 8.22 27.84 9.45
C PHE A 272 7.35 26.88 10.26
N LEU A 273 7.95 26.21 11.24
CA LEU A 273 7.26 25.30 12.15
C LEU A 273 6.81 26.04 13.40
N THR A 274 5.50 26.03 13.67
CA THR A 274 4.90 26.47 14.93
C THR A 274 4.44 25.25 15.71
N VAL A 275 4.90 25.09 16.95
CA VAL A 275 4.42 24.03 17.86
C VAL A 275 3.50 24.66 18.89
N MET A 276 2.25 24.19 18.95
CA MET A 276 1.25 24.62 19.93
C MET A 276 1.12 23.51 20.98
N HIS A 277 1.71 23.74 22.16
CA HIS A 277 1.62 22.82 23.29
C HIS A 277 0.40 23.17 24.14
N PHE A 278 -0.54 22.23 24.25
CA PHE A 278 -1.74 22.36 25.07
C PHE A 278 -1.45 21.75 26.44
N ILE A 279 -1.56 22.59 27.48
CA ILE A 279 -1.39 22.19 28.88
C ILE A 279 -2.80 22.06 29.48
N PRO A 280 -3.11 20.96 30.20
CA PRO A 280 -4.42 20.76 30.83
C PRO A 280 -4.69 21.73 31.98
#